data_AF-A0A6C0C073-F1
#
_entry.id   AF-A0A6C0C073-F1
#
_cell.length_a   1.000
_cell.length_b   1.000
_cell.length_c   1.000
_cell.angle_alpha   90.00
_cell.angle_beta   90.00
_cell.angle_gamma   90.00
#
_symmetry.space_group_name_H-M   'P 1'
#
loop_
_entity.id
_entity.type
_entity.pdbx_description
1 polymer ?
#
loop_
_entity_poly.entity_id
_entity_poly.type
_entity_poly.pdbx_seq_one_letter_code
_entity_poly.pdbx_strand_id
1 'polypeptide(L)'
;MKQVDVDCKERIKIALTFLLQSYKVLMGSMVLLFVPRSCDERVCSVTDNIYNTENINLAGMAFNFITVLSFMAVYVAELKRENWCIHNFDIDHNVSDNNLAIVLKDKPNLSSSLNYYNRLYKNMTLGCFFIFSINFIISNIILYNDEIFWTIGLAPYFSYMILVLMKIYNCYYISSHSIANNKALSAYMTEFTSFNIIDKDMLEIEVLTDNENAIVYPGEAKETVPEPLPFMLPNPIP
;
A
#
# COMPACT_ATOMS: atom_id res chain seq x y z
N MET A 1 15.49 -26.53 5.45
CA MET A 1 15.26 -26.66 4.00
C MET A 1 13.77 -26.69 3.60
N LYS A 2 12.85 -27.21 4.44
CA LYS A 2 11.39 -27.15 4.16
C LYS A 2 10.76 -25.75 4.22
N GLN A 3 11.18 -24.88 5.15
CA GLN A 3 10.63 -23.51 5.25
C GLN A 3 10.95 -22.67 4.01
N VAL A 4 12.21 -22.66 3.55
CA VAL A 4 12.64 -21.89 2.36
C VAL A 4 11.83 -22.22 1.10
N ASP A 5 11.45 -23.49 0.89
CA ASP A 5 10.63 -23.92 -0.26
C ASP A 5 9.18 -23.41 -0.15
N VAL A 6 8.59 -23.50 1.06
CA VAL A 6 7.25 -22.99 1.36
C VAL A 6 7.20 -21.46 1.23
N ASP A 7 8.18 -20.75 1.80
CA ASP A 7 8.29 -19.30 1.77
C ASP A 7 8.51 -18.77 0.34
N CYS A 8 9.30 -19.47 -0.48
CA CYS A 8 9.52 -19.09 -1.88
C CYS A 8 8.25 -19.29 -2.72
N LYS A 9 7.53 -20.40 -2.51
CA LYS A 9 6.27 -20.69 -3.20
C LYS A 9 5.18 -19.68 -2.85
N GLU A 10 5.10 -19.27 -1.59
CA GLU A 10 4.14 -18.28 -1.12
C GLU A 10 4.46 -16.88 -1.68
N ARG A 11 5.73 -16.48 -1.68
CA ARG A 11 6.19 -15.22 -2.31
C ARG A 11 5.90 -15.17 -3.81
N ILE A 12 6.10 -16.27 -4.53
CA ILE A 12 5.75 -16.36 -5.96
C ILE A 12 4.25 -16.22 -6.16
N LYS A 13 3.43 -16.85 -5.32
CA LYS A 13 1.97 -16.76 -5.38
C LYS A 13 1.49 -15.33 -5.14
N ILE A 14 2.06 -14.64 -4.15
CA ILE A 14 1.79 -13.24 -3.85
C ILE A 14 2.20 -12.35 -5.02
N ALA A 15 3.40 -12.52 -5.56
CA ALA A 15 3.90 -11.75 -6.69
C ALA A 15 3.03 -11.93 -7.95
N LEU A 16 2.62 -13.16 -8.26
CA LEU A 16 1.75 -13.47 -9.38
C LEU A 16 0.34 -12.88 -9.17
N THR A 17 -0.19 -12.96 -7.95
CA THR A 17 -1.49 -12.36 -7.59
C THR A 17 -1.44 -10.84 -7.73
N PHE A 18 -0.38 -10.20 -7.24
CA PHE A 18 -0.14 -8.77 -7.40
C PHE A 18 -0.10 -8.38 -8.88
N LEU A 19 0.72 -9.06 -9.69
CA LEU A 19 0.86 -8.79 -11.12
C LEU A 19 -0.48 -8.92 -11.86
N LEU A 20 -1.26 -9.97 -11.56
CA LEU A 20 -2.58 -10.17 -12.15
C LEU A 20 -3.57 -9.08 -11.72
N GLN A 21 -3.51 -8.61 -10.47
CA GLN A 21 -4.32 -7.48 -10.03
C GLN A 21 -3.92 -6.19 -10.74
N SER A 22 -2.62 -5.91 -10.88
CA SER A 22 -2.11 -4.73 -11.57
C SER A 22 -2.50 -4.71 -13.06
N TYR A 23 -2.44 -5.86 -13.74
CA TYR A 23 -2.90 -5.99 -15.13
C TYR A 23 -4.38 -5.61 -15.29
N LYS A 24 -5.26 -6.12 -14.42
CA LYS A 24 -6.70 -5.81 -14.43
C LYS A 24 -6.95 -4.31 -14.30
N VAL A 25 -6.22 -3.66 -13.39
CA VAL A 25 -6.34 -2.23 -13.13
C VAL A 25 -5.83 -1.40 -14.30
N LEU A 26 -4.71 -1.80 -14.92
CA LEU A 26 -4.15 -1.11 -16.06
C LEU A 26 -5.14 -1.09 -17.24
N MET A 27 -5.71 -2.25 -17.57
CA MET A 27 -6.67 -2.38 -18.68
C MET A 27 -7.94 -1.56 -18.46
N GLY A 28 -8.45 -1.49 -17.22
CA GLY A 28 -9.67 -0.73 -16.92
C GLY A 28 -9.48 0.75 -16.60
N SER A 29 -8.24 1.19 -16.34
CA SER A 29 -7.92 2.61 -16.14
C SER A 29 -7.59 3.32 -17.45
N MET A 30 -6.97 2.60 -18.39
CA MET A 30 -6.63 3.08 -19.73
C MET A 30 -7.71 2.71 -20.77
N VAL A 31 -8.95 3.09 -20.48
CA VAL A 31 -10.13 2.81 -21.32
C VAL A 31 -9.93 3.25 -22.76
N LEU A 32 -9.47 4.49 -22.98
CA LEU A 32 -9.36 5.06 -24.32
C LEU A 32 -8.26 4.40 -25.16
N LEU A 33 -7.33 3.71 -24.50
CA LEU A 33 -6.23 3.03 -25.16
C LEU A 33 -6.62 1.60 -25.58
N PHE A 34 -7.29 0.86 -24.69
CA PHE A 34 -7.54 -0.57 -24.84
C PHE A 34 -8.94 -0.94 -25.34
N VAL A 35 -9.92 -0.03 -25.25
CA VAL A 35 -11.26 -0.29 -25.79
C VAL A 35 -11.24 -0.08 -27.31
N PRO A 36 -11.77 -1.02 -28.10
CA PRO A 36 -11.92 -0.86 -29.55
C PRO A 36 -12.74 0.38 -29.91
N ARG A 37 -12.24 1.15 -30.89
CA ARG A 37 -12.80 2.41 -31.38
C ARG A 37 -12.82 2.46 -32.90
N SER A 38 -13.57 3.40 -33.47
CA SER A 38 -13.58 3.67 -34.90
C SER A 38 -12.45 4.62 -35.34
N CYS A 39 -11.74 4.23 -36.39
CA CYS A 39 -10.79 5.04 -37.14
C CYS A 39 -11.11 4.85 -38.62
N ASP A 40 -11.75 5.80 -39.30
CA ASP A 40 -12.06 5.75 -40.74
C ASP A 40 -12.54 4.37 -41.23
N GLU A 41 -13.67 3.90 -40.68
CA GLU A 41 -14.33 2.61 -40.99
C GLU A 41 -13.57 1.33 -40.61
N ARG A 42 -12.40 1.43 -39.97
CA ARG A 42 -11.70 0.29 -39.35
C ARG A 42 -11.63 0.42 -37.83
N VAL A 43 -11.27 -0.68 -37.18
CA VAL A 43 -10.92 -0.67 -35.74
C VAL A 43 -9.56 -0.01 -35.56
N CYS A 44 -9.45 0.96 -34.65
CA CYS A 44 -8.19 1.61 -34.31
C CYS A 44 -7.18 0.62 -33.73
N SER A 45 -5.91 0.73 -34.14
CA SER A 45 -4.79 0.14 -33.41
C SER A 45 -4.52 0.94 -32.13
N VAL A 46 -3.83 0.34 -31.15
CA VAL A 46 -3.35 1.04 -29.95
C VAL A 46 -2.53 2.27 -30.31
N THR A 47 -1.73 2.19 -31.38
CA THR A 47 -0.94 3.31 -31.88
C THR A 47 -1.82 4.43 -32.44
N ASP A 48 -2.90 4.10 -33.14
CA ASP A 48 -3.84 5.08 -33.67
C ASP A 48 -4.55 5.83 -32.52
N ASN A 49 -4.91 5.12 -31.45
CA ASN A 49 -5.51 5.71 -30.25
C ASN A 49 -4.56 6.71 -29.56
N ILE A 50 -3.25 6.46 -29.55
CA ILE A 50 -2.25 7.34 -28.94
C ILE A 50 -2.07 8.64 -29.73
N TYR A 51 -2.07 8.56 -31.06
CA TYR A 51 -1.81 9.71 -31.94
C TYR A 51 -3.06 10.52 -32.29
N ASN A 52 -4.21 10.21 -31.68
CA ASN A 52 -5.41 11.00 -31.86
C ASN A 52 -5.26 12.37 -31.16
N THR A 53 -5.01 13.43 -31.94
CA THR A 53 -4.69 14.78 -31.46
C THR A 53 -5.92 15.65 -31.15
N GLU A 54 -7.14 15.10 -31.14
CA GLU A 54 -8.29 15.90 -30.72
C GLU A 54 -8.14 16.30 -29.24
N ASN A 55 -8.42 17.57 -28.93
CA ASN A 55 -8.23 18.13 -27.59
C ASN A 55 -8.96 17.32 -26.49
N ILE A 56 -10.15 16.81 -26.81
CA ILE A 56 -10.94 16.00 -25.88
C ILE A 56 -10.33 14.60 -25.65
N ASN A 57 -9.76 14.00 -26.69
CA ASN A 57 -9.08 12.70 -26.61
C ASN A 57 -7.78 12.81 -25.83
N LEU A 58 -7.02 13.88 -26.07
CA LEU A 58 -5.80 14.17 -25.32
C LEU A 58 -6.10 14.38 -23.83
N ALA A 59 -7.14 15.16 -23.50
CA ALA A 59 -7.57 15.35 -22.12
C ALA A 59 -8.00 14.02 -21.49
N GLY A 60 -8.81 13.21 -22.18
CA GLY A 60 -9.22 11.89 -21.72
C GLY A 60 -8.04 10.95 -21.46
N MET A 61 -7.06 10.89 -22.38
CA MET A 61 -5.85 10.11 -22.21
C MET A 61 -5.04 10.57 -21.00
N ALA A 62 -4.91 11.88 -20.76
CA ALA A 62 -4.26 12.40 -19.57
C ALA A 62 -4.96 11.92 -18.28
N PHE A 63 -6.29 11.93 -18.23
CA PHE A 63 -7.04 11.40 -17.09
C PHE A 63 -6.88 9.88 -16.93
N ASN A 64 -6.76 9.12 -18.03
CA ASN A 64 -6.46 7.69 -18.00
C ASN A 64 -5.10 7.45 -17.30
N PHE A 65 -4.06 8.21 -17.66
CA PHE A 65 -2.74 8.12 -17.01
C PHE A 65 -2.77 8.57 -15.55
N ILE A 66 -3.47 9.67 -15.22
CA ILE A 66 -3.65 10.13 -13.84
C ILE A 66 -4.32 9.03 -12.99
N THR A 67 -5.30 8.32 -13.54
CA THR A 67 -5.97 7.20 -12.88
C THR A 67 -4.99 6.06 -12.58
N VAL A 68 -4.14 5.69 -13.53
CA VAL A 68 -3.11 4.66 -13.34
C VAL A 68 -2.10 5.07 -12.26
N LEU A 69 -1.67 6.34 -12.26
CA LEU A 69 -0.77 6.86 -11.23
C LEU A 69 -1.42 6.84 -9.84
N SER A 70 -2.71 7.16 -9.75
CA SER A 70 -3.48 7.05 -8.51
C SER A 70 -3.54 5.62 -8.00
N PHE A 71 -3.78 4.64 -8.88
CA PHE A 71 -3.73 3.22 -8.51
C PHE A 71 -2.35 2.77 -8.07
N MET A 72 -1.29 3.23 -8.74
CA MET A 72 0.09 2.97 -8.31
C MET A 72 0.35 3.51 -6.90
N ALA A 73 -0.17 4.70 -6.56
CA ALA A 73 -0.06 5.26 -5.23
C ALA A 73 -0.82 4.43 -4.17
N VAL A 74 -2.01 3.90 -4.52
CA VAL A 74 -2.75 2.94 -3.67
C VAL A 74 -1.95 1.67 -3.46
N TYR A 75 -1.35 1.10 -4.51
CA TYR A 75 -0.51 -0.10 -4.41
C TYR A 75 0.73 0.12 -3.55
N VAL A 76 1.38 1.28 -3.64
CA VAL A 76 2.52 1.61 -2.76
C VAL A 76 2.07 1.70 -1.31
N ALA A 77 0.91 2.29 -1.03
CA ALA A 77 0.35 2.32 0.33
C ALA A 77 -0.02 0.90 0.83
N GLU A 78 -0.58 0.06 -0.05
CA GLU A 78 -0.91 -1.34 0.22
C GLU A 78 0.36 -2.15 0.58
N LEU A 79 1.43 -2.02 -0.21
CA LEU A 79 2.71 -2.69 0.05
C LEU A 79 3.42 -2.19 1.31
N LYS A 80 3.41 -0.87 1.57
CA LYS A 80 3.98 -0.32 2.81
C LYS A 80 3.26 -0.84 4.05
N ARG A 81 1.93 -0.89 4.00
CA ARG A 81 1.10 -1.46 5.05
C ARG A 81 1.42 -2.92 5.26
N GLU A 82 1.48 -3.71 4.19
CA GLU A 82 1.74 -5.15 4.27
C GLU A 82 3.13 -5.43 4.85
N ASN A 83 4.16 -4.75 4.37
CA ASN A 83 5.53 -4.90 4.86
C ASN A 83 5.64 -4.53 6.35
N TRP A 84 4.89 -3.52 6.80
CA TRP A 84 4.82 -3.19 8.22
C TRP A 84 4.11 -4.28 9.03
N CYS A 85 2.98 -4.82 8.56
CA CYS A 85 2.28 -5.91 9.25
C CYS A 85 3.15 -7.17 9.38
N ILE A 86 3.85 -7.57 8.31
CA ILE A 86 4.73 -8.75 8.31
C ILE A 86 5.87 -8.59 9.33
N HIS A 87 6.41 -7.38 9.51
CA HIS A 87 7.51 -7.16 10.45
C HIS A 87 7.08 -7.12 11.92
N ASN A 88 5.81 -6.87 12.20
CA ASN A 88 5.31 -6.68 13.58
C ASN A 88 4.41 -7.82 14.05
N PHE A 89 3.87 -8.63 13.13
CA PHE A 89 2.90 -9.66 13.43
C PHE A 89 3.15 -10.95 12.66
N ASP A 90 2.72 -12.06 13.27
CA ASP A 90 2.79 -13.41 12.71
C ASP A 90 1.39 -14.06 12.66
N ILE A 91 1.25 -15.13 11.90
CA ILE A 91 0.00 -15.88 11.68
C ILE A 91 0.11 -17.27 12.30
N ASP A 92 -0.64 -17.51 13.37
CA ASP A 92 -0.73 -18.80 14.04
C ASP A 92 -2.12 -19.42 13.87
N HIS A 93 -2.22 -20.50 13.09
CA HIS A 93 -3.48 -21.18 12.81
C HIS A 93 -4.15 -21.80 14.07
N ASN A 94 -3.48 -21.84 15.22
CA ASN A 94 -4.04 -22.35 16.47
C ASN A 94 -4.81 -21.30 17.27
N VAL A 95 -4.78 -20.02 16.87
CA VAL A 95 -5.37 -18.91 17.64
C VAL A 95 -6.37 -18.13 16.79
N SER A 96 -7.44 -17.64 17.44
CA SER A 96 -8.50 -16.91 16.72
C SER A 96 -7.99 -15.60 16.11
N ASP A 97 -8.51 -15.20 14.94
CA ASP A 97 -8.19 -13.92 14.28
C ASP A 97 -8.46 -12.68 15.16
N ASN A 98 -9.37 -12.80 16.13
CA ASN A 98 -9.70 -11.70 17.04
C ASN A 98 -8.65 -11.54 18.16
N ASN A 99 -7.73 -12.48 18.32
CA ASN A 99 -6.69 -12.43 19.34
C ASN A 99 -5.82 -11.19 19.20
N LEU A 100 -5.53 -10.76 17.96
CA LEU A 100 -4.74 -9.55 17.72
C LEU A 100 -5.38 -8.33 18.36
N ALA A 101 -6.69 -8.15 18.22
CA ALA A 101 -7.40 -7.01 18.78
C ALA A 101 -7.35 -6.98 20.32
N ILE A 102 -7.28 -8.14 20.96
CA ILE A 102 -7.12 -8.27 22.42
C ILE A 102 -5.71 -7.85 22.81
N VAL A 103 -4.69 -8.42 22.16
CA VAL A 103 -3.27 -8.14 22.45
C VAL A 103 -2.90 -6.67 22.16
N LEU A 104 -3.46 -6.08 21.12
CA LEU A 104 -3.25 -4.67 20.78
C LEU A 104 -3.78 -3.70 21.85
N LYS A 105 -4.73 -4.13 22.69
CA LYS A 105 -5.25 -3.30 23.79
C LYS A 105 -4.16 -2.99 24.81
N ASP A 106 -3.24 -3.92 25.00
CA ASP A 106 -2.14 -3.80 25.97
C ASP A 106 -0.93 -3.07 25.39
N LYS A 107 -0.89 -2.85 24.05
CA LYS A 107 0.20 -2.14 23.34
C LYS A 107 -0.32 -0.97 22.48
N PRO A 108 -0.60 0.21 23.08
CA PRO A 108 -1.21 1.33 22.37
C PRO A 108 -0.33 1.92 21.24
N ASN A 109 0.99 1.86 21.36
CA ASN A 109 1.93 2.35 20.34
C ASN A 109 1.79 1.59 19.01
N LEU A 110 1.62 0.27 19.09
CA LEU A 110 1.46 -0.61 17.93
C LEU A 110 0.09 -0.45 17.28
N SER A 111 -0.96 -0.34 18.11
CA SER A 111 -2.33 -0.07 17.65
C SER A 111 -2.47 1.28 16.92
N SER A 112 -1.82 2.33 17.45
CA SER A 112 -1.79 3.65 16.81
C SER A 112 -1.12 3.61 15.44
N SER A 113 0.01 2.91 15.33
CA SER A 113 0.75 2.74 14.07
C SER A 113 -0.05 1.95 13.04
N LEU A 114 -0.70 0.85 13.43
CA LEU A 114 -1.59 0.09 12.55
C LEU A 114 -2.74 0.95 12.02
N ASN A 115 -3.37 1.74 12.91
CA ASN A 115 -4.45 2.64 12.54
C ASN A 115 -4.01 3.76 11.60
N TYR A 116 -2.79 4.27 11.75
CA TYR A 116 -2.20 5.23 10.81
C TYR A 116 -2.10 4.64 9.39
N TYR A 117 -1.50 3.46 9.23
CA TYR A 117 -1.37 2.81 7.92
C TYR A 117 -2.73 2.44 7.30
N ASN A 118 -3.67 1.93 8.11
CA ASN A 118 -5.01 1.60 7.62
C ASN A 118 -5.78 2.85 7.18
N ARG A 119 -5.67 3.96 7.91
CA ARG A 119 -6.34 5.23 7.55
C ARG A 119 -5.73 5.85 6.30
N LEU A 120 -4.40 5.83 6.17
CA LEU A 120 -3.71 6.26 4.96
C LEU A 120 -4.18 5.46 3.75
N TYR A 121 -4.20 4.13 3.85
CA TYR A 121 -4.65 3.24 2.78
C TYR A 121 -6.12 3.46 2.40
N LYS A 122 -7.01 3.67 3.38
CA LYS A 122 -8.41 4.02 3.14
C LYS A 122 -8.57 5.34 2.39
N ASN A 123 -7.88 6.39 2.84
CA ASN A 123 -7.96 7.71 2.23
C ASN A 123 -7.44 7.71 0.78
N MET A 124 -6.33 7.02 0.54
CA MET A 124 -5.78 6.83 -0.81
C MET A 124 -6.75 6.07 -1.72
N THR A 125 -7.37 4.99 -1.20
CA THR A 125 -8.38 4.21 -1.94
C THR A 125 -9.59 5.07 -2.31
N LEU A 126 -10.08 5.89 -1.37
CA LEU A 126 -11.23 6.78 -1.60
C LEU A 126 -10.89 7.88 -2.62
N GLY A 127 -9.70 8.49 -2.52
CA GLY A 127 -9.22 9.44 -3.53
C GLY A 127 -9.12 8.82 -4.92
N CYS A 128 -8.61 7.59 -5.00
CA CYS A 128 -8.52 6.84 -6.25
C CYS A 128 -9.89 6.55 -6.86
N PHE A 129 -10.90 6.24 -6.05
CA PHE A 129 -12.27 6.05 -6.52
C PHE A 129 -12.85 7.31 -7.17
N PHE A 130 -12.59 8.49 -6.61
CA PHE A 130 -13.05 9.74 -7.20
C PHE A 130 -12.34 10.06 -8.52
N ILE A 131 -11.01 9.87 -8.59
CA ILE A 131 -10.24 10.06 -9.82
C ILE A 131 -10.74 9.09 -10.91
N PHE A 132 -10.92 7.81 -10.56
CA PHE A 132 -11.45 6.81 -11.48
C PHE A 132 -12.87 7.15 -11.96
N SER A 133 -13.74 7.65 -11.08
CA SER A 133 -15.09 8.09 -11.45
C SER A 133 -15.08 9.23 -12.47
N ILE A 134 -14.19 10.21 -12.31
CA ILE A 134 -14.01 11.30 -13.28
C ILE A 134 -13.50 10.74 -14.61
N ASN A 135 -12.51 9.85 -14.57
CA ASN A 135 -11.97 9.19 -15.75
C ASN A 135 -13.02 8.40 -16.52
N PHE A 136 -13.89 7.69 -15.79
CA PHE A 136 -15.03 6.98 -16.36
C PHE A 136 -15.99 7.93 -17.06
N ILE A 137 -16.40 9.03 -16.43
CA ILE A 137 -17.33 10.01 -17.03
C ILE A 137 -16.75 10.59 -18.31
N ILE A 138 -15.49 11.05 -18.28
CA ILE A 138 -14.81 11.60 -19.46
C ILE A 138 -14.73 10.55 -20.58
N SER A 139 -14.34 9.32 -20.24
CA SER A 139 -14.23 8.24 -21.24
C SER A 139 -15.59 7.91 -21.87
N ASN A 140 -16.70 7.92 -21.10
CA ASN A 140 -18.04 7.74 -21.66
C ASN A 140 -18.44 8.85 -22.62
N ILE A 141 -18.15 10.12 -22.28
CA ILE A 141 -18.45 11.26 -23.17
C ILE A 141 -17.73 11.09 -24.51
N ILE A 142 -16.48 10.67 -24.48
CA ILE A 142 -15.67 10.47 -25.69
C ILE A 142 -16.16 9.26 -26.51
N LEU A 143 -16.60 8.17 -25.85
CA LEU A 143 -17.04 6.94 -26.51
C LEU A 143 -18.49 6.99 -27.01
N TYR A 144 -19.31 7.95 -26.54
CA TYR A 144 -20.75 7.96 -26.78
C TYR A 144 -21.13 7.95 -28.27
N ASN A 145 -20.37 8.66 -29.11
CA ASN A 145 -20.64 8.80 -30.54
C ASN A 145 -19.95 7.74 -31.42
N ASP A 146 -19.27 6.75 -30.83
CA ASP A 146 -18.49 5.75 -31.57
C ASP A 146 -19.32 4.48 -31.84
N GLU A 147 -19.66 4.22 -33.11
CA GLU A 147 -20.47 3.05 -33.50
C GLU A 147 -19.74 1.71 -33.27
N ILE A 148 -18.40 1.69 -33.42
CA ILE A 148 -17.58 0.49 -33.17
C ILE A 148 -17.55 0.19 -31.67
N PHE A 149 -17.56 1.22 -30.83
CA PHE A 149 -17.69 1.04 -29.38
C PHE A 149 -18.99 0.30 -29.03
N TRP A 150 -20.14 0.74 -29.53
CA TRP A 150 -21.43 0.11 -29.20
C TRP A 150 -21.57 -1.33 -29.70
N THR A 151 -20.92 -1.67 -30.81
CA THR A 151 -21.01 -3.00 -31.44
C THR A 151 -19.99 -4.00 -30.91
N ILE A 152 -18.75 -3.57 -30.66
CA ILE A 152 -17.62 -4.45 -30.30
C ILE A 152 -16.99 -4.05 -28.96
N GLY A 153 -16.83 -2.75 -28.71
CA GLY A 153 -16.12 -2.21 -27.55
C GLY A 153 -16.88 -2.29 -26.22
N LEU A 154 -18.20 -2.43 -26.24
CA LEU A 154 -19.07 -2.35 -25.06
C LEU A 154 -18.79 -3.46 -24.04
N ALA A 155 -18.68 -4.72 -24.50
CA ALA A 155 -18.44 -5.87 -23.64
C ALA A 155 -17.08 -5.83 -22.92
N PRO A 156 -15.94 -5.61 -23.61
CA PRO A 156 -14.64 -5.49 -22.94
C PRO A 156 -14.62 -4.27 -22.00
N TYR A 157 -15.22 -3.15 -22.39
CA TYR A 157 -15.36 -1.97 -21.53
C TYR A 157 -16.04 -2.28 -20.19
N PHE A 158 -17.24 -2.87 -20.22
CA PHE A 158 -17.95 -3.24 -18.99
C PHE A 158 -17.15 -4.26 -18.15
N SER A 159 -16.52 -5.23 -18.81
CA SER A 159 -15.70 -6.23 -18.12
C SER A 159 -14.55 -5.57 -17.37
N TYR A 160 -13.83 -4.64 -18.01
CA TYR A 160 -12.75 -3.91 -17.36
C TYR A 160 -13.24 -3.02 -16.22
N MET A 161 -14.39 -2.36 -16.38
CA MET A 161 -15.01 -1.56 -15.33
C MET A 161 -15.32 -2.38 -14.09
N ILE A 162 -15.93 -3.55 -14.26
CA ILE A 162 -16.24 -4.47 -13.14
C ILE A 162 -14.95 -4.89 -12.43
N LEU A 163 -13.89 -5.24 -13.17
CA LEU A 163 -12.62 -5.66 -12.59
C LEU A 163 -11.98 -4.56 -11.73
N VAL A 164 -12.02 -3.31 -12.19
CA VAL A 164 -11.50 -2.15 -11.44
C VAL A 164 -12.36 -1.87 -10.21
N LEU A 165 -13.69 -1.86 -10.36
CA LEU A 165 -14.62 -1.65 -9.25
C LEU A 165 -14.44 -2.73 -8.15
N MET A 166 -14.25 -3.99 -8.53
CA MET A 166 -13.96 -5.07 -7.59
C MET A 166 -12.64 -4.84 -6.85
N LYS A 167 -11.58 -4.36 -7.51
CA LYS A 167 -10.32 -4.01 -6.81
C LYS A 167 -10.53 -2.88 -5.82
N ILE A 168 -11.18 -1.79 -6.22
CA ILE A 168 -11.48 -0.65 -5.32
C ILE A 168 -12.32 -1.12 -4.12
N TYR A 169 -13.35 -1.93 -4.36
CA TYR A 169 -14.22 -2.47 -3.33
C TYR A 169 -13.41 -3.29 -2.31
N ASN A 170 -12.54 -4.19 -2.79
CA ASN A 170 -11.69 -5.00 -1.91
C ASN A 170 -10.74 -4.12 -1.07
N CYS A 171 -10.10 -3.12 -1.67
CA CYS A 171 -9.25 -2.17 -0.94
C CYS A 171 -10.03 -1.40 0.14
N TYR A 172 -11.23 -0.94 -0.19
CA TYR A 172 -12.10 -0.22 0.75
C TYR A 172 -12.61 -1.12 1.87
N TYR A 173 -13.01 -2.35 1.55
CA TYR A 173 -13.47 -3.35 2.50
C TYR A 173 -12.36 -3.71 3.50
N ILE A 174 -11.18 -4.08 3.01
CA ILE A 174 -10.03 -4.44 3.86
C ILE A 174 -9.68 -3.28 4.78
N SER A 175 -9.51 -2.07 4.24
CA SER A 175 -9.12 -0.90 5.05
C SER A 175 -10.19 -0.51 6.07
N SER A 176 -11.47 -0.52 5.71
CA SER A 176 -12.56 -0.13 6.62
C SER A 176 -12.82 -1.19 7.69
N HIS A 177 -12.79 -2.48 7.33
CA HIS A 177 -12.97 -3.57 8.28
C HIS A 177 -11.79 -3.67 9.26
N SER A 178 -10.56 -3.43 8.79
CA SER A 178 -9.35 -3.36 9.62
C SER A 178 -9.43 -2.26 10.67
N ILE A 179 -9.92 -1.06 10.31
CA ILE A 179 -10.08 0.07 11.27
C ILE A 179 -11.18 -0.22 12.28
N ALA A 180 -12.33 -0.76 11.83
CA ALA A 180 -13.49 -0.97 12.71
C ALA A 180 -13.23 -2.05 13.78
N ASN A 181 -12.44 -3.08 13.44
CA ASN A 181 -12.23 -4.24 14.30
C ASN A 181 -10.81 -4.34 14.86
N ASN A 182 -9.94 -3.33 14.65
CA ASN A 182 -8.51 -3.37 14.97
C ASN A 182 -7.83 -4.66 14.46
N LYS A 183 -8.15 -5.06 13.23
CA LYS A 183 -7.62 -6.27 12.57
C LYS A 183 -6.57 -5.91 11.54
N ALA A 184 -5.55 -6.75 11.40
CA ALA A 184 -4.56 -6.65 10.32
C ALA A 184 -4.86 -7.72 9.26
N LEU A 185 -5.80 -7.44 8.35
CA LEU A 185 -6.16 -8.33 7.25
C LEU A 185 -5.12 -8.25 6.12
N SER A 186 -4.54 -9.34 5.64
CA SER A 186 -3.63 -9.25 4.49
C SER A 186 -4.39 -8.84 3.22
N ALA A 187 -3.74 -8.05 2.36
CA ALA A 187 -4.24 -7.74 1.02
C ALA A 187 -3.84 -8.79 -0.04
N TYR A 188 -2.92 -9.70 0.29
CA TYR A 188 -2.24 -10.58 -0.67
C TYR A 188 -2.29 -12.06 -0.34
N MET A 189 -2.60 -12.43 0.91
CA MET A 189 -2.82 -13.83 1.26
C MET A 189 -4.11 -14.34 0.61
N THR A 190 -4.02 -15.54 0.04
CA THR A 190 -5.13 -16.16 -0.71
C THR A 190 -6.22 -16.75 0.17
N GLU A 191 -5.96 -16.88 1.46
CA GLU A 191 -6.95 -17.13 2.48
C GLU A 191 -7.15 -15.80 3.23
N PHE A 192 -8.36 -15.53 3.71
CA PHE A 192 -8.65 -14.33 4.52
C PHE A 192 -8.02 -14.44 5.92
N THR A 193 -6.74 -14.80 5.99
CA THR A 193 -5.99 -14.93 7.22
C THR A 193 -5.62 -13.52 7.71
N SER A 194 -5.93 -13.28 8.98
CA SER A 194 -5.50 -12.07 9.68
C SER A 194 -4.20 -12.40 10.39
N PHE A 195 -3.29 -11.43 10.49
CA PHE A 195 -2.26 -11.52 11.50
C PHE A 195 -2.95 -11.60 12.88
N ASN A 196 -2.50 -12.50 13.75
CA ASN A 196 -3.21 -12.84 14.99
C ASN A 196 -2.33 -12.90 16.24
N ILE A 197 -1.01 -12.91 16.09
CA ILE A 197 -0.01 -12.84 17.17
C ILE A 197 1.03 -11.75 16.85
N ILE A 198 1.65 -11.17 17.88
CA ILE A 198 2.82 -10.29 17.74
C ILE A 198 4.05 -11.14 17.39
N ASP A 199 4.85 -10.68 16.42
CA ASP A 199 6.08 -11.35 16.05
C ASP A 199 7.04 -11.48 17.26
N LYS A 200 7.61 -12.68 17.46
CA LYS A 200 8.50 -12.98 18.59
C LYS A 200 9.78 -12.14 18.53
N ASP A 201 10.27 -11.85 17.33
CA ASP A 201 11.47 -11.03 17.15
C ASP A 201 11.25 -9.60 17.67
N MET A 202 10.02 -9.09 17.57
CA MET A 202 9.63 -7.80 18.14
C MET A 202 9.62 -7.82 19.67
N LEU A 203 9.18 -8.93 20.27
CA LEU A 203 9.18 -9.12 21.73
C LEU A 203 10.60 -9.23 22.28
N GLU A 204 11.51 -9.90 21.56
CA GLU A 204 12.93 -9.99 21.96
C GLU A 204 13.64 -8.64 21.89
N ILE A 205 13.36 -7.81 20.87
CA ILE A 205 13.89 -6.44 20.81
C ILE A 205 13.39 -5.61 22.01
N GLU A 206 12.11 -5.71 22.37
CA GLU A 206 11.55 -5.00 23.52
C GLU A 206 12.21 -5.45 24.83
N VAL A 207 12.40 -6.76 25.03
CA VAL A 207 13.11 -7.32 26.19
C VAL A 207 14.58 -6.90 26.22
N LEU A 208 15.26 -6.81 25.06
CA LEU A 208 16.62 -6.30 24.99
C LEU A 208 16.68 -4.81 25.31
N THR A 209 15.77 -3.99 24.80
CA THR A 209 15.70 -2.56 25.14
C THR A 209 15.31 -2.31 26.60
N ASP A 210 14.43 -3.12 27.17
CA ASP A 210 14.07 -3.06 28.58
C ASP A 210 15.22 -3.53 29.46
N ASN A 211 15.96 -4.56 29.05
CA ASN A 211 17.17 -5.00 29.75
C ASN A 211 18.32 -3.99 29.63
N GLU A 212 18.50 -3.34 28.48
CA GLU A 212 19.51 -2.29 28.29
C GLU A 212 19.15 -1.04 29.12
N ASN A 213 17.86 -0.73 29.28
CA ASN A 213 17.36 0.30 30.20
C ASN A 213 17.36 -0.15 31.68
N ALA A 214 17.37 -1.46 31.96
CA ALA A 214 17.45 -2.03 33.32
C ALA A 214 18.89 -2.27 33.79
N ILE A 215 19.87 -2.28 32.88
CA ILE A 215 21.29 -2.31 33.19
C ILE A 215 21.78 -0.86 33.38
N VAL A 216 21.21 -0.18 34.37
CA VAL A 216 21.93 0.89 35.07
C VAL A 216 22.78 0.19 36.11
N TYR A 217 24.03 -0.15 35.74
CA TYR A 217 24.98 -0.65 36.72
C TYR A 217 25.32 0.44 37.76
N PRO A 218 25.54 0.02 39.01
CA PRO A 218 25.81 0.91 40.13
C PRO A 218 27.26 1.39 40.08
N GLY A 219 27.46 2.70 40.23
CA GLY A 219 28.72 3.29 40.65
C GLY A 219 29.84 3.32 39.60
N GLU A 220 29.94 4.43 38.89
CA GLU A 220 31.25 5.02 38.57
C GLU A 220 31.27 6.48 39.00
N ALA A 221 32.40 6.84 39.61
CA ALA A 221 32.61 8.05 40.37
C ALA A 221 32.39 9.32 39.54
N LYS A 222 31.98 10.40 40.22
CA LYS A 222 32.05 11.76 39.68
C LYS A 222 33.45 12.03 39.16
N GLU A 223 33.61 12.06 37.83
CA GLU A 223 34.79 12.66 37.22
C GLU A 223 34.63 14.18 37.36
N THR A 224 35.30 14.73 38.37
CA THR A 224 35.45 16.16 38.56
C THR A 224 36.20 16.74 37.37
N VAL A 225 35.55 17.65 36.65
CA VAL A 225 36.19 18.54 35.67
C VAL A 225 37.40 19.21 36.35
N PRO A 226 38.64 19.07 35.85
CA PRO A 226 39.77 19.76 36.43
C PRO A 226 39.60 21.26 36.22
N GLU A 227 39.61 22.00 37.33
CA GLU A 227 39.66 23.45 37.39
C GLU A 227 40.93 23.95 36.66
N PRO A 228 40.86 25.04 35.86
CA PRO A 228 42.04 25.53 35.17
C PRO A 228 43.09 26.03 36.18
N LEU A 229 44.34 25.58 36.00
CA LEU A 229 45.49 25.95 36.83
C LEU A 229 45.63 27.48 36.96
N PRO A 230 45.88 28.01 38.17
CA PRO A 230 46.13 29.43 38.36
C PRO A 230 47.47 29.85 37.75
N PHE A 231 47.43 30.97 37.02
CA PHE A 231 48.58 31.62 36.39
C PHE A 231 49.56 32.11 37.49
N MET A 232 50.71 31.45 37.65
CA MET A 232 51.78 31.94 38.51
C MET A 232 52.46 33.15 37.85
N LEU A 233 52.39 34.31 38.50
CA LEU A 233 53.25 35.45 38.19
C LEU A 233 54.67 35.19 38.72
N PRO A 234 55.73 35.54 37.96
CA PRO A 234 57.10 35.37 38.43
C PRO A 234 57.43 36.37 39.55
N ASN A 235 58.04 35.86 40.62
CA ASN A 235 58.56 36.67 41.73
C ASN A 235 59.72 37.60 41.27
N PRO A 236 59.86 38.78 41.88
CA PRO A 236 60.94 39.71 41.56
C PRO A 236 62.27 39.21 42.13
N ILE A 237 63.32 39.32 41.31
CA ILE A 237 64.71 39.07 41.67
C ILE A 237 65.24 40.32 42.42
N PRO A 238 66.11 40.16 43.44
CA PRO A 238 66.59 41.23 44.32
C PRO A 238 67.32 42.39 43.63
#